data_AF-A0A973DI89-F1
#
_entry.id   AF-A0A973DI89-F1
#
_cell.length_a   1.000
_cell.length_b   1.000
_cell.length_c   1.000
_cell.angle_alpha   90.00
_cell.angle_beta   90.00
_cell.angle_gamma   90.00
#
_symmetry.space_group_name_H-M   'P 1'
#
loop_
_entity.id
_entity.type
_entity.pdbx_description
1 polymer ?
#
loop_
_entity_poly.entity_id
_entity_poly.type
_entity_poly.pdbx_seq_one_letter_code
_entity_poly.pdbx_strand_id
1 'polypeptide(L)'
;MFAKRLLCGLFFVLFSQYATANLLISPTRISFDERQRSAKVTVINSSDEYRTYRVVWSEKLALPAGGYQTLSEPVARSLSPMTRLSPKQIRLAPGERQTIKIAIRKPKNLAKGEYRSHLLFQALPNEVKSTKPGIKVNMIMSFSIPVVYREQGEQPNVKIRDVKLVEDSINKKLSLAVKLTESQGFSSYGRLSAYATNTAGKQEKIAEIGNLSLYPEVNETTAYLALFTDKKLPKKGPIEIKYEGADEYEGIVFDSYSFAIRH
;
A
#
# COMPACT_ATOMS: atom_id res chain seq x y z
N MET A 1 -2.19 -42.88 52.43
CA MET A 1 -1.01 -42.03 52.19
C MET A 1 -1.08 -41.51 50.76
N PHE A 2 -1.21 -40.19 50.63
CA PHE A 2 -1.59 -39.48 49.41
C PHE A 2 -0.42 -39.24 48.43
N ALA A 3 -0.79 -39.19 47.15
CA ALA A 3 -0.19 -38.41 46.06
C ALA A 3 1.24 -38.73 45.60
N LYS A 4 1.36 -39.61 44.59
CA LYS A 4 2.50 -39.65 43.67
C LYS A 4 2.26 -38.69 42.50
N ARG A 5 2.97 -37.56 42.55
CA ARG A 5 3.64 -36.83 41.45
C ARG A 5 2.81 -36.55 40.19
N LEU A 6 2.15 -35.40 40.23
CA LEU A 6 1.61 -34.67 39.09
C LEU A 6 2.73 -33.87 38.39
N LEU A 7 2.57 -33.71 37.07
CA LEU A 7 2.99 -32.55 36.28
C LEU A 7 4.46 -32.47 35.79
N CYS A 8 4.77 -33.28 34.77
CA CYS A 8 5.75 -32.90 33.74
C CYS A 8 5.01 -32.04 32.70
N GLY A 9 4.84 -30.75 33.00
CA GLY A 9 4.14 -29.79 32.16
C GLY A 9 5.10 -28.97 31.31
N LEU A 10 5.14 -29.30 30.02
CA LEU A 10 5.74 -28.62 28.89
C LEU A 10 5.70 -27.07 29.00
N PHE A 11 6.84 -26.42 29.25
CA PHE A 11 6.99 -24.97 29.16
C PHE A 11 7.87 -24.62 27.94
N PHE A 12 7.33 -24.87 26.74
CA PHE A 12 7.92 -24.36 25.50
C PHE A 12 7.45 -22.90 25.34
N VAL A 13 8.18 -21.97 25.96
CA VAL A 13 7.97 -20.53 25.72
C VAL A 13 8.41 -20.25 24.29
N LEU A 14 7.43 -20.13 23.40
CA LEU A 14 7.60 -19.49 22.11
C LEU A 14 8.06 -18.06 22.38
N PHE A 15 9.37 -17.81 22.25
CA PHE A 15 9.90 -16.45 22.14
C PHE A 15 9.38 -15.87 20.83
N SER A 16 8.21 -15.25 20.89
CA SER A 16 7.72 -14.37 19.83
C SER A 16 8.69 -13.20 19.74
N GLN A 17 9.58 -13.21 18.75
CA GLN A 17 10.39 -12.04 18.46
C GLN A 17 9.46 -10.95 17.91
N TYR A 18 9.30 -9.89 18.70
CA TYR A 18 8.56 -8.71 18.27
C TYR A 18 9.33 -8.07 17.11
N ALA A 19 8.78 -8.17 15.90
CA ALA A 19 9.21 -7.35 14.79
C ALA A 19 8.67 -5.93 15.02
N THR A 20 9.49 -5.05 15.60
CA THR A 20 9.14 -3.64 15.78
C THR A 20 9.38 -2.86 14.49
N ALA A 21 8.37 -2.14 14.02
CA ALA A 21 8.55 -1.17 12.95
C ALA A 21 9.48 -0.05 13.44
N ASN A 22 10.52 0.28 12.66
CA ASN A 22 11.54 1.25 13.08
C ASN A 22 11.23 2.70 12.66
N LEU A 23 10.19 2.91 11.85
CA LEU A 23 9.80 4.23 11.37
C LEU A 23 8.29 4.27 11.09
N LEU A 24 7.61 5.29 11.62
CA LEU A 24 6.25 5.65 11.25
C LEU A 24 6.30 6.80 10.25
N ILE A 25 5.48 6.74 9.20
CA ILE A 25 5.41 7.75 8.13
C ILE A 25 3.95 8.14 7.93
N SER A 26 3.65 9.44 7.95
CA SER A 26 2.30 9.96 7.72
C SER A 26 2.32 11.26 6.90
N PRO A 27 1.56 11.35 5.79
CA PRO A 27 0.74 10.29 5.21
C PRO A 27 1.59 9.24 4.47
N THR A 28 0.97 8.09 4.13
CA THR A 28 1.60 7.00 3.36
C THR A 28 1.46 7.16 1.84
N ARG A 29 0.74 8.19 1.40
CA ARG A 29 0.57 8.62 0.01
C ARG A 29 0.32 10.13 -0.01
N ILE A 30 0.75 10.80 -1.07
CA ILE A 30 0.47 12.21 -1.27
C ILE A 30 -0.14 12.38 -2.67
N SER A 31 -1.30 13.02 -2.72
CA SER A 31 -1.90 13.50 -3.95
C SER A 31 -2.05 15.01 -3.85
N PHE A 32 -1.39 15.73 -4.73
CA PHE A 32 -1.55 17.17 -4.88
C PHE A 32 -2.73 17.47 -5.81
N ASP A 33 -3.65 18.30 -5.35
CA ASP A 33 -4.60 18.98 -6.22
C ASP A 33 -3.93 20.16 -6.98
N GLU A 34 -4.62 20.73 -7.96
CA GLU A 34 -4.08 21.83 -8.77
C GLU A 34 -3.77 23.11 -8.01
N ARG A 35 -4.32 23.32 -6.81
CA ARG A 35 -4.10 24.51 -5.99
C ARG A 35 -2.97 24.29 -4.99
N GLN A 36 -2.75 23.06 -4.56
CA GLN A 36 -1.70 22.68 -3.65
C GLN A 36 -0.34 22.70 -4.34
N ARG A 37 0.61 23.37 -3.69
CA ARG A 37 2.02 23.47 -4.14
C ARG A 37 3.00 22.93 -3.12
N SER A 38 2.54 22.57 -1.93
CA SER A 38 3.39 21.98 -0.91
C SER A 38 2.64 20.94 -0.09
N ALA A 39 3.35 19.88 0.30
CA ALA A 39 2.88 18.86 1.22
C ALA A 39 3.91 18.64 2.32
N LYS A 40 3.46 18.06 3.43
CA LYS A 40 4.29 17.69 4.58
C LYS A 40 4.15 16.20 4.83
N VAL A 41 5.28 15.54 5.02
CA VAL A 41 5.35 14.15 5.49
C VAL A 41 5.99 14.17 6.86
N THR A 42 5.30 13.64 7.85
CA THR A 42 5.84 13.47 9.19
C THR A 42 6.39 12.08 9.33
N VAL A 43 7.61 11.99 9.85
CA VAL A 43 8.28 10.74 10.18
C VAL A 43 8.62 10.70 11.66
N ILE A 44 8.37 9.56 12.30
CA ILE A 44 8.63 9.34 13.73
C ILE A 44 9.45 8.07 13.86
N ASN A 45 10.60 8.15 14.53
CA ASN A 45 11.38 6.96 14.85
C ASN A 45 10.67 6.17 15.96
N SER A 46 10.09 5.03 15.62
CA SER A 46 9.41 4.14 16.55
C SER A 46 10.32 3.05 17.14
N SER A 47 11.63 3.11 16.86
CA SER A 47 12.63 2.25 17.51
C SER A 47 13.25 2.91 18.75
N ASP A 48 14.01 2.12 19.50
CA ASP A 48 14.76 2.47 20.71
C ASP A 48 16.21 2.92 20.41
N GLU A 49 16.61 2.95 19.14
CA GLU A 49 17.92 3.41 18.68
C GLU A 49 17.82 4.68 17.84
N TYR A 50 18.91 5.44 17.71
CA TYR A 50 19.00 6.46 16.67
C TYR A 50 18.85 5.84 15.28
N ARG A 51 18.13 6.51 14.38
CA ARG A 51 18.02 6.10 12.98
C ARG A 51 18.34 7.25 12.05
N THR A 52 19.11 6.98 10.99
CA THR A 52 19.44 7.97 9.98
C THR A 52 18.83 7.56 8.64
N TYR A 53 18.13 8.50 8.00
CA TYR A 53 17.52 8.29 6.69
C TYR A 53 17.96 9.35 5.71
N ARG A 54 18.33 8.93 4.50
CA ARG A 54 18.39 9.81 3.34
C ARG A 54 17.02 9.83 2.66
N VAL A 55 16.52 11.01 2.36
CA VAL A 55 15.24 11.20 1.69
C VAL A 55 15.52 11.57 0.24
N VAL A 56 15.17 10.68 -0.68
CA VAL A 56 15.46 10.80 -2.11
C VAL A 56 14.22 10.50 -2.94
N TRP A 57 14.23 10.96 -4.20
CA TRP A 57 13.24 10.52 -5.18
C TRP A 57 13.65 9.17 -5.77
N SER A 58 12.66 8.33 -6.02
CA SER A 58 12.79 7.04 -6.70
C SER A 58 11.71 6.96 -7.79
N GLU A 59 12.15 6.75 -9.02
CA GLU A 59 11.28 6.64 -10.18
C GLU A 59 10.83 5.20 -10.34
N LYS A 60 9.51 4.99 -10.48
CA LYS A 60 8.93 3.65 -10.53
C LYS A 60 7.73 3.59 -11.45
N LEU A 61 7.69 2.57 -12.31
CA LEU A 61 6.51 2.20 -13.10
C LEU A 61 5.78 1.05 -12.41
N ALA A 62 4.46 1.15 -12.34
CA ALA A 62 3.61 0.07 -11.87
C ALA A 62 3.53 -1.03 -12.94
N LEU A 63 3.44 -2.27 -12.48
CA LEU A 63 3.32 -3.43 -13.36
C LEU A 63 1.88 -3.97 -13.33
N PRO A 64 1.36 -4.50 -14.46
CA PRO A 64 0.01 -5.10 -14.52
C PRO A 64 -0.23 -6.23 -13.50
N ALA A 65 0.83 -6.99 -13.16
CA ALA A 65 0.78 -8.07 -12.18
C ALA A 65 0.90 -7.58 -10.71
N GLY A 66 0.96 -6.26 -10.49
CA GLY A 66 1.29 -5.66 -9.21
C GLY A 66 2.80 -5.47 -9.02
N GLY A 67 3.15 -4.65 -8.03
CA GLY A 67 4.54 -4.24 -7.79
C GLY A 67 5.01 -3.14 -8.73
N TYR A 68 6.33 -2.91 -8.73
CA TYR A 68 6.95 -1.80 -9.45
C TYR A 68 8.27 -2.20 -10.11
N GLN A 69 8.52 -1.65 -11.30
CA GLN A 69 9.84 -1.58 -11.89
C GLN A 69 10.50 -0.25 -11.49
N THR A 70 11.69 -0.29 -10.90
CA THR A 70 12.47 0.93 -10.61
C THR A 70 13.17 1.40 -11.88
N LEU A 71 13.09 2.70 -12.15
CA LEU A 71 13.78 3.34 -13.26
C LEU A 71 15.06 4.02 -12.77
N SER A 72 16.11 4.01 -13.59
CA SER A 72 17.39 4.66 -13.28
C SER A 72 17.30 6.19 -13.38
N GLU A 73 16.46 6.70 -14.26
CA GLU A 73 16.34 8.13 -14.57
C GLU A 73 14.86 8.56 -14.62
N PRO A 74 14.56 9.86 -14.37
CA PRO A 74 13.24 10.43 -14.58
C PRO A 74 12.77 10.33 -16.03
N VAL A 75 11.48 10.08 -16.21
CA VAL A 75 10.79 10.05 -17.51
C VAL A 75 9.85 11.23 -17.64
N ALA A 76 9.21 11.39 -18.81
CA ALA A 76 8.32 12.54 -19.09
C ALA A 76 7.20 12.74 -18.06
N ARG A 77 6.74 11.67 -17.40
CA ARG A 77 5.70 11.68 -16.35
C ARG A 77 6.26 11.60 -14.92
N SER A 78 7.57 11.74 -14.74
CA SER A 78 8.17 11.82 -13.41
C SER A 78 7.87 13.17 -12.75
N LEU A 79 7.52 13.13 -11.47
CA LEU A 79 7.25 14.33 -10.66
C LEU A 79 8.55 14.96 -10.13
N SER A 80 9.57 14.15 -9.84
CA SER A 80 10.78 14.59 -9.17
C SER A 80 11.48 15.82 -9.78
N PRO A 81 11.57 16.01 -11.12
CA PRO A 81 12.31 17.14 -11.71
C PRO A 81 11.67 18.50 -11.41
N MET A 82 10.37 18.54 -11.11
CA MET A 82 9.63 19.75 -10.79
C MET A 82 9.36 19.91 -9.29
N THR A 83 10.10 19.21 -8.43
CA THR A 83 9.91 19.28 -6.98
C THR A 83 11.16 19.70 -6.22
N ARG A 84 10.94 20.24 -5.02
CA ARG A 84 11.96 20.50 -4.01
C ARG A 84 11.61 19.74 -2.75
N LEU A 85 12.64 19.18 -2.12
CA LEU A 85 12.54 18.35 -0.93
C LEU A 85 13.46 18.92 0.16
N SER A 86 12.96 19.04 1.39
CA SER A 86 13.78 19.43 2.53
C SER A 86 13.23 18.89 3.86
N PRO A 87 14.08 18.39 4.76
CA PRO A 87 15.51 18.09 4.57
C PRO A 87 15.74 16.84 3.69
N LYS A 88 16.93 16.70 3.11
CA LYS A 88 17.33 15.51 2.32
C LYS A 88 17.94 14.38 3.16
N GLN A 89 18.28 14.65 4.41
CA GLN A 89 18.77 13.66 5.36
C GLN A 89 18.30 14.06 6.75
N ILE A 90 17.93 13.04 7.53
CA ILE A 90 17.46 13.19 8.90
C ILE A 90 18.13 12.16 9.78
N ARG A 91 18.44 12.55 11.02
CA ARG A 91 18.86 11.65 12.08
C ARG A 91 17.86 11.85 13.22
N LEU A 92 17.23 10.76 13.64
CA LEU A 92 16.13 10.77 14.59
C LEU A 92 16.54 9.98 15.83
N ALA A 93 16.46 10.57 17.01
CA ALA A 93 16.48 9.89 18.29
C ALA A 93 15.22 9.02 18.48
N PRO A 94 15.20 8.09 19.45
CA PRO A 94 14.00 7.33 19.79
C PRO A 94 12.80 8.24 20.08
N GLY A 95 11.68 7.99 19.41
CA GLY A 95 10.46 8.81 19.52
C GLY A 95 10.53 10.18 18.83
N GLU A 96 11.68 10.57 18.28
CA GLU A 96 11.83 11.87 17.62
C GLU A 96 10.98 11.96 16.36
N ARG A 97 10.33 13.11 16.21
CA ARG A 97 9.49 13.46 15.08
C ARG A 97 10.19 14.48 14.20
N GLN A 98 10.21 14.24 12.90
CA GLN A 98 10.68 15.18 11.89
C GLN A 98 9.64 15.36 10.79
N THR A 99 9.54 16.59 10.27
CA THR A 99 8.71 16.88 9.09
C THR A 99 9.58 17.11 7.86
N ILE A 100 9.22 16.43 6.78
CA ILE A 100 9.77 16.61 5.44
C ILE A 100 8.78 17.44 4.63
N LYS A 101 9.27 18.53 4.02
CA LYS A 101 8.49 19.41 3.15
C LYS A 101 8.78 19.06 1.70
N ILE A 102 7.73 18.88 0.93
CA ILE A 102 7.78 18.71 -0.53
C ILE A 102 7.11 19.94 -1.13
N ALA A 103 7.76 20.60 -2.09
CA ALA A 103 7.20 21.74 -2.81
C ALA A 103 7.29 21.53 -4.32
N ILE A 104 6.19 21.76 -5.03
CA ILE A 104 6.11 21.67 -6.49
C ILE A 104 6.44 23.04 -7.10
N ARG A 105 7.39 23.06 -8.03
CA ARG A 105 7.73 24.19 -8.90
C ARG A 105 7.43 23.81 -10.35
N LYS A 106 6.17 23.95 -10.75
CA LYS A 106 5.72 23.58 -12.08
C LYS A 106 6.30 24.47 -13.19
N PRO A 107 6.63 23.93 -14.37
CA PRO A 107 6.93 24.73 -15.55
C PRO A 107 5.65 25.42 -16.06
N LYS A 108 5.78 26.53 -16.80
CA LYS A 108 4.64 27.34 -17.26
C LYS A 108 3.66 26.58 -18.17
N ASN A 109 4.17 25.66 -18.98
CA ASN A 109 3.40 24.91 -19.97
C ASN A 109 3.46 23.41 -19.69
N LEU A 110 3.16 23.02 -18.45
CA LEU A 110 3.10 21.61 -18.09
C LEU A 110 1.93 20.93 -18.85
N ALA A 111 2.22 19.83 -19.52
CA ALA A 111 1.20 19.10 -20.27
C ALA A 111 0.17 18.48 -19.33
N LYS A 112 -1.06 18.35 -19.80
CA LYS A 112 -2.12 17.67 -19.06
C LYS A 112 -1.73 16.23 -18.70
N GLY A 113 -2.11 15.83 -17.49
CA GLY A 113 -2.10 14.46 -17.02
C GLY A 113 -1.41 14.30 -15.66
N GLU A 114 -1.17 13.05 -15.30
CA GLU A 114 -0.63 12.70 -14.00
C GLU A 114 0.89 12.57 -14.04
N TYR A 115 1.54 13.13 -13.01
CA TYR A 115 2.97 13.04 -12.77
C TYR A 115 3.21 12.36 -11.43
N ARG A 116 4.08 11.35 -11.41
CA ARG A 116 4.31 10.54 -10.21
C ARG A 116 5.78 10.19 -10.05
N SER A 117 6.24 10.30 -8.81
CA SER A 117 7.50 9.75 -8.33
C SER A 117 7.30 9.22 -6.92
N HIS A 118 8.26 8.50 -6.36
CA HIS A 118 8.15 7.99 -5.00
C HIS A 118 9.17 8.67 -4.10
N LEU A 119 8.72 9.09 -2.92
CA LEU A 119 9.62 9.57 -1.88
C LEU A 119 10.17 8.35 -1.12
N LEU A 120 11.47 8.10 -1.25
CA LEU A 120 12.19 7.01 -0.62
C LEU A 120 12.93 7.52 0.62
N PHE A 121 12.58 6.97 1.77
CA PHE A 121 13.31 7.06 3.03
C PHE A 121 14.31 5.90 3.07
N GLN A 122 15.49 6.13 2.52
CA GLN A 122 16.57 5.16 2.47
C GLN A 122 17.29 5.13 3.83
N ALA A 123 17.17 4.03 4.56
CA ALA A 123 17.89 3.88 5.82
C ALA A 123 19.40 3.79 5.59
N LEU A 124 20.16 4.52 6.40
CA LEU A 124 21.61 4.42 6.46
C LEU A 124 21.99 3.50 7.64
N PRO A 125 23.01 2.63 7.47
CA PRO A 125 23.50 1.80 8.56
C PRO A 125 23.92 2.65 9.76
N ASN A 126 23.57 2.20 10.97
CA ASN A 126 24.17 2.71 12.19
C ASN A 126 25.59 2.16 12.32
N GLU A 127 26.48 2.88 13.00
CA GLU A 127 27.82 2.37 13.32
C GLU A 127 27.72 1.06 14.13
N VAL A 128 28.40 0.02 13.65
CA VAL A 128 28.39 -1.29 14.27
C VAL A 128 29.23 -1.24 15.55
N LYS A 129 28.58 -1.26 16.72
CA LYS A 129 29.28 -1.40 18.01
C LYS A 129 29.73 -2.86 18.19
N SER A 130 31.04 -3.10 18.02
CA SER A 130 31.85 -4.28 18.42
C SER A 130 31.32 -5.69 18.04
N THR A 131 32.15 -6.40 17.27
CA THR A 131 31.92 -7.77 16.78
C THR A 131 32.25 -8.81 17.86
N LYS A 132 31.25 -9.25 18.63
CA LYS A 132 31.36 -10.54 19.35
C LYS A 132 31.19 -11.69 18.33
N PRO A 133 31.91 -12.81 18.47
CA PRO A 133 31.74 -13.96 17.59
C PRO A 133 30.31 -14.50 17.68
N GLY A 134 29.63 -14.58 16.54
CA GLY A 134 28.24 -15.00 16.39
C GLY A 134 27.60 -14.42 15.13
N ILE A 135 26.60 -15.10 14.57
CA ILE A 135 25.83 -14.59 13.43
C ILE A 135 24.85 -13.52 13.94
N LYS A 136 25.05 -12.27 13.54
CA LYS A 136 24.09 -11.17 13.75
C LYS A 136 23.46 -10.78 12.41
N VAL A 137 22.13 -10.84 12.34
CA VAL A 137 21.37 -10.34 11.19
C VAL A 137 20.95 -8.90 11.50
N ASN A 138 21.55 -7.93 10.80
CA ASN A 138 21.15 -6.53 10.90
C ASN A 138 20.23 -6.17 9.72
N MET A 139 18.94 -6.00 10.00
CA MET A 139 17.97 -5.59 8.98
C MET A 139 17.93 -4.06 8.85
N ILE A 140 18.15 -3.55 7.64
CA ILE A 140 18.07 -2.12 7.32
C ILE A 140 16.83 -1.91 6.45
N MET A 141 15.81 -1.25 7.00
CA MET A 141 14.53 -1.07 6.32
C MET A 141 14.41 0.32 5.70
N SER A 142 14.11 0.36 4.40
CA SER A 142 13.79 1.59 3.67
C SER A 142 12.30 1.62 3.31
N PHE A 143 11.72 2.82 3.25
CA PHE A 143 10.29 3.01 3.02
C PHE A 143 10.05 3.92 1.82
N SER A 144 9.02 3.65 1.03
CA SER A 144 8.73 4.40 -0.20
C SER A 144 7.25 4.73 -0.27
N ILE A 145 6.91 6.02 -0.43
CA ILE A 145 5.53 6.48 -0.58
C ILE A 145 5.33 7.13 -1.95
N PRO A 146 4.20 6.89 -2.65
CA PRO A 146 3.90 7.57 -3.90
C PRO A 146 3.54 9.03 -3.66
N VAL A 147 4.06 9.90 -4.51
CA VAL A 147 3.72 11.33 -4.57
C VAL A 147 3.21 11.61 -5.97
N VAL A 148 1.96 12.07 -6.05
CA VAL A 148 1.22 12.26 -7.29
C VAL A 148 0.83 13.73 -7.43
N TYR A 149 0.99 14.28 -8.62
CA TYR A 149 0.47 15.58 -9.02
C TYR A 149 -0.35 15.43 -10.30
N ARG A 150 -1.53 16.04 -10.34
CA ARG A 150 -2.40 16.02 -11.52
C ARG A 150 -2.55 17.43 -12.09
N GLU A 151 -2.08 17.62 -13.32
CA GLU A 151 -2.35 18.83 -14.10
C GLU A 151 -3.59 18.59 -14.95
N GLN A 152 -4.62 19.43 -14.81
CA GLN A 152 -5.92 19.26 -15.48
C GLN A 152 -6.49 17.86 -15.22
N GLY A 153 -6.48 17.50 -13.94
CA GLY A 153 -6.89 16.19 -13.44
C GLY A 153 -8.34 15.86 -13.77
N GLU A 154 -8.58 14.65 -14.24
CA GLU A 154 -9.93 14.11 -14.42
C GLU A 154 -10.15 12.89 -13.53
N GLN A 155 -11.42 12.61 -13.26
CA GLN A 155 -11.79 11.40 -12.54
C GLN A 155 -11.45 10.17 -13.40
N PRO A 156 -10.74 9.17 -12.86
CA PRO A 156 -10.40 7.96 -13.59
C PRO A 156 -11.67 7.14 -13.91
N ASN A 157 -11.63 6.43 -15.03
CA ASN A 157 -12.73 5.57 -15.47
C ASN A 157 -12.31 4.11 -15.31
N VAL A 158 -12.57 3.56 -14.12
CA VAL A 158 -12.27 2.16 -13.82
C VAL A 158 -13.50 1.30 -14.05
N LYS A 159 -13.31 0.14 -14.66
CA LYS A 159 -14.35 -0.88 -14.87
C LYS A 159 -13.93 -2.25 -14.35
N ILE A 160 -14.85 -2.92 -13.66
CA ILE A 160 -14.76 -4.34 -13.31
C ILE A 160 -15.26 -5.12 -14.52
N ARG A 161 -14.36 -5.89 -15.15
CA ARG A 161 -14.67 -6.61 -16.39
C ARG A 161 -15.11 -8.04 -16.14
N ASP A 162 -14.47 -8.69 -15.18
CA ASP A 162 -14.68 -10.10 -14.89
C ASP A 162 -14.28 -10.41 -13.44
N VAL A 163 -14.90 -11.43 -12.87
CA VAL A 163 -14.57 -11.92 -11.53
C VAL A 163 -14.53 -13.42 -11.57
N LYS A 164 -13.36 -13.99 -11.26
CA LYS A 164 -13.16 -15.44 -11.19
C LYS A 164 -12.84 -15.88 -9.79
N LEU A 165 -13.37 -17.03 -9.42
CA LEU A 165 -12.97 -17.71 -8.21
C LEU A 165 -11.67 -18.47 -8.47
N VAL A 166 -10.65 -18.22 -7.66
CA VAL A 166 -9.36 -18.90 -7.75
C VAL A 166 -8.95 -19.45 -6.39
N GLU A 167 -8.27 -20.58 -6.39
CA GLU A 167 -7.72 -21.19 -5.19
C GLU A 167 -6.19 -21.04 -5.21
N ASP A 168 -5.62 -20.56 -4.11
CA ASP A 168 -4.18 -20.57 -3.90
C ASP A 168 -3.69 -22.03 -3.77
N SER A 169 -2.83 -22.45 -4.69
CA SER A 169 -2.28 -23.81 -4.76
C SER A 169 -1.53 -24.24 -3.50
N ILE A 170 -0.95 -23.29 -2.76
CA ILE A 170 -0.10 -23.53 -1.58
C ILE A 170 -0.97 -23.53 -0.32
N ASN A 171 -1.81 -22.51 -0.16
CA ASN A 171 -2.55 -22.30 1.09
C ASN A 171 -3.98 -22.85 1.07
N LYS A 172 -4.45 -23.37 -0.08
CA LYS A 172 -5.85 -23.79 -0.31
C LYS A 172 -6.85 -22.70 0.09
N LYS A 173 -6.41 -21.44 -0.01
CA LYS A 173 -7.22 -20.27 0.32
C LYS A 173 -7.89 -19.77 -0.94
N LEU A 174 -9.19 -19.56 -0.80
CA LEU A 174 -10.04 -19.10 -1.88
C LEU A 174 -9.94 -17.57 -2.00
N SER A 175 -9.76 -17.09 -3.23
CA SER A 175 -9.69 -15.67 -3.57
C SER A 175 -10.57 -15.32 -4.76
N LEU A 176 -11.05 -14.08 -4.82
CA LEU A 176 -11.72 -13.54 -5.99
C LEU A 176 -10.70 -12.78 -6.83
N ALA A 177 -10.39 -13.29 -8.02
CA ALA A 177 -9.59 -12.61 -9.03
C ALA A 177 -10.49 -11.65 -9.80
N VAL A 178 -10.37 -10.35 -9.52
CA VAL A 178 -11.16 -9.28 -10.10
C VAL A 178 -10.35 -8.58 -11.18
N LYS A 179 -10.81 -8.68 -12.42
CA LYS A 179 -10.20 -8.01 -13.58
C LYS A 179 -10.70 -6.58 -13.67
N LEU A 180 -9.77 -5.62 -13.61
CA LEU A 180 -10.04 -4.19 -13.65
C LEU A 180 -9.40 -3.55 -14.88
N THR A 181 -10.07 -2.56 -15.48
CA THR A 181 -9.51 -1.73 -16.57
C THR A 181 -9.65 -0.25 -16.27
N GLU A 182 -8.67 0.57 -16.61
CA GLU A 182 -8.69 2.05 -16.54
C GLU A 182 -8.56 2.63 -17.95
N SER A 183 -9.30 3.68 -18.29
CA SER A 183 -9.29 4.26 -19.65
C SER A 183 -9.23 5.78 -19.75
N GLN A 184 -9.07 6.51 -18.64
CA GLN A 184 -9.00 7.97 -18.62
C GLN A 184 -7.55 8.50 -18.61
N GLY A 185 -6.58 7.69 -18.15
CA GLY A 185 -5.19 8.11 -18.03
C GLY A 185 -4.88 8.88 -16.74
N PHE A 186 -5.70 8.71 -15.70
CA PHE A 186 -5.45 9.19 -14.34
C PHE A 186 -5.52 8.03 -13.36
N SER A 187 -4.78 8.10 -12.25
CA SER A 187 -4.79 7.00 -11.29
C SER A 187 -6.08 6.98 -10.47
N SER A 188 -6.62 5.78 -10.28
CA SER A 188 -7.61 5.53 -9.22
C SER A 188 -6.93 5.24 -7.89
N TYR A 189 -7.64 5.50 -6.80
CA TYR A 189 -7.22 5.11 -5.46
C TYR A 189 -8.43 4.83 -4.59
N GLY A 190 -8.43 3.69 -3.91
CA GLY A 190 -9.60 3.27 -3.16
C GLY A 190 -9.51 1.91 -2.50
N ARG A 191 -10.67 1.34 -2.21
CA ARG A 191 -10.85 0.01 -1.66
C ARG A 191 -11.71 -0.84 -2.58
N LEU A 192 -11.24 -2.04 -2.88
CA LEU A 192 -12.01 -3.04 -3.60
C LEU A 192 -12.59 -4.01 -2.57
N SER A 193 -13.91 -4.10 -2.50
CA SER A 193 -14.63 -4.91 -1.51
C SER A 193 -15.53 -5.94 -2.19
N ALA A 194 -15.66 -7.11 -1.57
CA ALA A 194 -16.66 -8.11 -1.95
C ALA A 194 -17.70 -8.25 -0.83
N TYR A 195 -18.98 -8.26 -1.22
CA TYR A 195 -20.12 -8.40 -0.34
C TYR A 195 -20.95 -9.61 -0.75
N ALA A 196 -21.33 -10.44 0.22
CA ALA A 196 -22.28 -11.52 0.03
C ALA A 196 -23.60 -11.18 0.71
N THR A 197 -24.72 -11.53 0.07
CA THR A 197 -26.03 -11.45 0.73
C THR A 197 -26.25 -12.73 1.55
N ASN A 198 -26.46 -12.57 2.85
CA ASN A 198 -26.74 -13.71 3.74
C ASN A 198 -28.19 -14.20 3.61
N THR A 199 -28.54 -15.28 4.30
CA THR A 199 -29.89 -15.86 4.27
C THR A 199 -30.99 -14.93 4.81
N ALA A 200 -30.62 -13.90 5.57
CA ALA A 200 -31.52 -12.87 6.08
C ALA A 200 -31.63 -11.65 5.13
N GLY A 201 -31.04 -11.70 3.93
CA GLY A 201 -31.09 -10.62 2.95
C GLY A 201 -30.14 -9.45 3.25
N LYS A 202 -29.27 -9.55 4.27
CA LYS A 202 -28.32 -8.50 4.63
C LYS A 202 -27.00 -8.70 3.89
N GLN A 203 -26.44 -7.60 3.37
CA GLN A 203 -25.10 -7.61 2.79
C GLN A 203 -24.03 -7.70 3.89
N GLU A 204 -23.13 -8.65 3.74
CA GLU A 204 -21.99 -8.88 4.61
C GLU A 204 -20.70 -8.76 3.79
N LYS A 205 -19.74 -7.96 4.26
CA LYS A 205 -18.43 -7.85 3.63
C LYS A 205 -17.61 -9.11 3.90
N ILE A 206 -17.18 -9.78 2.82
CA ILE A 206 -16.47 -11.07 2.90
C ILE A 206 -14.99 -10.97 2.50
N ALA A 207 -14.59 -9.93 1.78
CA ALA A 207 -13.21 -9.64 1.41
C ALA A 207 -13.01 -8.15 1.14
N GLU A 208 -11.79 -7.65 1.34
CA GLU A 208 -11.40 -6.29 1.00
C GLU A 208 -9.90 -6.20 0.72
N ILE A 209 -9.53 -5.41 -0.28
CA ILE A 209 -8.19 -4.83 -0.40
C ILE A 209 -8.36 -3.31 -0.34
N GLY A 210 -7.80 -2.69 0.70
CA GLY A 210 -7.67 -1.24 0.80
C GLY A 210 -6.43 -0.71 0.05
N ASN A 211 -6.38 0.60 -0.14
CA ASN A 211 -5.25 1.31 -0.75
C ASN A 211 -4.88 0.80 -2.15
N LEU A 212 -5.86 0.29 -2.90
CA LEU A 212 -5.67 -0.17 -4.28
C LEU A 212 -5.53 1.04 -5.19
N SER A 213 -4.54 1.02 -6.07
CA SER A 213 -4.37 2.01 -7.15
C SER A 213 -4.19 1.32 -8.49
N LEU A 214 -4.85 1.86 -9.51
CA LEU A 214 -4.51 1.61 -10.91
C LEU A 214 -3.89 2.89 -11.44
N TYR A 215 -2.63 2.84 -11.88
CA TYR A 215 -1.91 4.00 -12.41
C TYR A 215 -2.07 4.10 -13.93
N PRO A 216 -1.87 5.30 -14.53
CA PRO A 216 -2.14 5.55 -15.94
C PRO A 216 -1.39 4.63 -16.92
N GLU A 217 -0.22 4.11 -16.53
CA GLU A 217 0.53 3.18 -17.38
C GLU A 217 -0.03 1.74 -17.36
N VAL A 218 -0.97 1.42 -16.46
CA VAL A 218 -1.60 0.10 -16.31
C VAL A 218 -3.06 0.18 -16.71
N ASN A 219 -3.34 -0.12 -17.98
CA ASN A 219 -4.71 -0.13 -18.52
C ASN A 219 -5.55 -1.30 -18.02
N GLU A 220 -4.90 -2.39 -17.58
CA GLU A 220 -5.56 -3.62 -17.13
C GLU A 220 -4.75 -4.28 -16.01
N THR A 221 -5.43 -4.76 -14.97
CA THR A 221 -4.84 -5.53 -13.88
C THR A 221 -5.82 -6.54 -13.30
N THR A 222 -5.32 -7.51 -12.54
CA THR A 222 -6.14 -8.44 -11.76
C THR A 222 -5.83 -8.27 -10.27
N ALA A 223 -6.83 -7.87 -9.49
CA ALA A 223 -6.74 -7.77 -8.04
C ALA A 223 -7.27 -9.06 -7.39
N TYR A 224 -6.57 -9.57 -6.37
CA TYR A 224 -6.91 -10.83 -5.70
C TYR A 224 -7.47 -10.58 -4.31
N LEU A 225 -8.79 -10.65 -4.15
CA LEU A 225 -9.46 -10.49 -2.87
C LEU A 225 -9.49 -11.83 -2.12
N ALA A 226 -8.58 -12.01 -1.17
CA ALA A 226 -8.65 -13.13 -0.24
C ALA A 226 -9.83 -12.94 0.72
N LEU A 227 -10.58 -14.00 0.97
CA LEU A 227 -11.66 -13.95 1.97
C LEU A 227 -11.09 -13.67 3.37
N PHE A 228 -11.85 -12.93 4.18
CA PHE A 228 -11.54 -12.80 5.59
C PHE A 228 -11.57 -14.16 6.28
N THR A 229 -10.76 -14.32 7.33
CA THR A 229 -10.48 -15.63 7.93
C THR A 229 -11.73 -16.31 8.52
N ASP A 230 -12.69 -15.52 8.99
CA ASP A 230 -13.97 -15.97 9.54
C ASP A 230 -15.09 -16.09 8.50
N LYS A 231 -14.82 -15.76 7.23
CA LYS A 231 -15.83 -15.71 6.16
C LYS A 231 -15.68 -16.88 5.19
N LYS A 232 -16.81 -17.27 4.60
CA LYS A 232 -16.91 -18.28 3.56
C LYS A 232 -17.76 -17.73 2.43
N LEU A 233 -17.59 -18.30 1.24
CA LEU A 233 -18.53 -18.01 0.16
C LEU A 233 -19.95 -18.51 0.51
N PRO A 234 -20.99 -17.76 0.13
CA PRO A 234 -22.35 -18.24 0.25
C PRO A 234 -22.58 -19.42 -0.72
N LYS A 235 -23.44 -20.37 -0.34
CA LYS A 235 -23.79 -21.50 -1.21
C LYS A 235 -24.64 -21.10 -2.42
N LYS A 236 -25.40 -19.99 -2.28
CA LYS A 236 -26.32 -19.43 -3.27
C LYS A 236 -26.40 -17.92 -3.06
N GLY A 237 -26.76 -17.21 -4.12
CA GLY A 237 -26.96 -15.76 -4.08
C GLY A 237 -25.83 -14.99 -4.76
N PRO A 238 -26.06 -13.71 -5.07
CA PRO A 238 -25.06 -12.89 -5.72
C PRO A 238 -23.94 -12.49 -4.76
N ILE A 239 -22.72 -12.41 -5.29
CA ILE A 239 -21.64 -11.62 -4.71
C ILE A 239 -21.59 -10.30 -5.47
N GLU A 240 -21.51 -9.21 -4.73
CA GLU A 240 -21.30 -7.87 -5.27
C GLU A 240 -19.86 -7.43 -5.00
N ILE A 241 -19.13 -7.05 -6.05
CA ILE A 241 -17.83 -6.39 -5.98
C ILE A 241 -18.04 -4.89 -6.14
N LYS A 242 -17.47 -4.08 -5.25
CA LYS A 242 -17.47 -2.62 -5.34
C LYS A 242 -16.06 -2.08 -5.30
N TYR A 243 -15.73 -1.18 -6.22
CA TYR A 243 -14.53 -0.37 -6.13
C TYR A 243 -14.88 1.05 -5.71
N GLU A 244 -14.63 1.38 -4.44
CA GLU A 244 -14.98 2.65 -3.82
C GLU A 244 -13.72 3.50 -3.64
N GLY A 245 -13.80 4.78 -4.00
CA GLY A 245 -12.71 5.72 -3.89
C GLY A 245 -12.34 6.05 -2.44
N ALA A 246 -11.09 6.42 -2.23
CA ALA A 246 -10.56 6.90 -0.96
C ALA A 246 -9.76 8.20 -1.16
N ASP A 247 -9.49 8.91 -0.07
CA ASP A 247 -8.80 10.21 -0.05
C ASP A 247 -9.43 11.21 -1.04
N GLU A 248 -8.72 11.61 -2.10
CA GLU A 248 -9.23 12.55 -3.09
C GLU A 248 -10.47 12.05 -3.86
N TYR A 249 -10.80 10.76 -3.73
CA TYR A 249 -11.94 10.11 -4.35
C TYR A 249 -13.00 9.66 -3.34
N GLU A 250 -12.97 10.16 -2.10
CA GLU A 250 -13.99 9.84 -1.10
C GLU A 250 -15.41 10.15 -1.63
N GLY A 251 -16.33 9.21 -1.43
CA GLY A 251 -17.72 9.30 -1.93
C GLY A 251 -17.91 8.87 -3.39
N ILE A 252 -16.85 8.56 -4.13
CA ILE A 252 -16.93 8.06 -5.50
C ILE A 252 -17.02 6.54 -5.51
N VAL A 253 -17.97 5.98 -6.25
CA VAL A 253 -17.96 4.56 -6.63
C VAL A 253 -17.49 4.47 -8.07
N PHE A 254 -16.31 3.90 -8.29
CA PHE A 254 -15.76 3.78 -9.65
C PHE A 254 -16.54 2.77 -10.48
N ASP A 255 -16.84 1.61 -9.90
CA ASP A 255 -17.68 0.60 -10.53
C ASP A 255 -18.23 -0.37 -9.50
N SER A 256 -19.29 -1.08 -9.88
CA SER A 256 -19.85 -2.18 -9.09
C SER A 256 -20.26 -3.31 -10.04
N TYR A 257 -19.99 -4.55 -9.64
CA TYR A 257 -20.24 -5.73 -10.45
C TYR A 257 -20.82 -6.85 -9.59
N SER A 258 -21.97 -7.38 -9.99
CA SER A 258 -22.62 -8.49 -9.30
C SER A 258 -22.59 -9.75 -10.15
N PHE A 259 -22.24 -10.88 -9.54
CA PHE A 259 -22.28 -12.18 -10.18
C PHE A 259 -22.84 -13.23 -9.23
N ALA A 260 -23.51 -14.25 -9.80
CA ALA A 260 -23.99 -15.38 -9.04
C ALA A 260 -22.92 -16.46 -8.95
N ILE A 261 -22.72 -17.02 -7.76
CA ILE A 261 -21.90 -18.23 -7.61
C ILE A 261 -22.68 -19.40 -8.19
N ARG A 262 -22.11 -20.05 -9.21
CA ARG A 262 -22.58 -21.33 -9.72
C ARG A 262 -21.56 -22.38 -9.27
N HIS A 263 -21.96 -23.22 -8.32
CA HIS A 263 -21.21 -24.42 -7.94
C HIS A 263 -21.43 -25.52 -8.97
#